data_AF-E9D0P5-F1
#
_entry.id   AF-E9D0P5-F1
#
_cell.length_a   1.000
_cell.length_b   1.000
_cell.length_c   1.000
_cell.angle_alpha   90.00
_cell.angle_beta   90.00
_cell.angle_gamma   90.00
#
_symmetry.space_group_name_H-M   'P 1'
#
loop_
_entity.id
_entity.type
_entity.pdbx_description
1 polymer ?
#
loop_
_entity_poly.entity_id
_entity_poly.type
_entity_poly.pdbx_seq_one_letter_code
_entity_poly.pdbx_strand_id
1 'polypeptide(L)'
;MTLFDTIKSLTIFFAPILIPRAISLIRAVRQSVAQRRHISPKPLTPQSSRALNILFFSAALFFTLSLPIHPHAPASSIFSLTSSRFSTPTELLFTRVSRIRPLTHLDTSLRAQFTSPAARRTYLRFGPETLLSCPFCGPENPKSYLIYYISSNVLLPHLFHLLILGIVTSAPIAGPIAARWRTKFFWTGFFFLLAELSFVAAYDPYEMGVLNTALIPGSLYTRLYMARTLGLTTFDALCAGIIYLSATDRFFFGTKTSCASVEEQIDEFVETVGSSIASAMGKLHALGLAKNAIMRDAVLTERERAVWTEIIGRSGGMVGDDGKSVLDDEKVAQAVAQALAKRAQSEKSEINEADVMKKGMEEAAKFVDGVTAGLELEG
;
A
#
# COMPACT_ATOMS: atom_id res chain seq x y z
N MET A 1 -28.48 -18.76 -12.45
CA MET A 1 -27.07 -18.53 -12.86
C MET A 1 -26.21 -18.83 -11.66
N THR A 2 -25.43 -19.91 -11.69
CA THR A 2 -24.68 -20.32 -10.50
C THR A 2 -23.49 -19.38 -10.32
N LEU A 3 -23.13 -19.09 -9.07
CA LEU A 3 -21.99 -18.22 -8.72
C LEU A 3 -20.68 -18.70 -9.40
N PHE A 4 -20.60 -20.00 -9.68
CA PHE A 4 -19.53 -20.64 -10.43
C PHE A 4 -19.48 -20.22 -11.91
N ASP A 5 -20.62 -20.08 -12.58
CA ASP A 5 -20.69 -19.62 -13.98
C ASP A 5 -20.29 -18.14 -14.10
N THR A 6 -20.68 -17.32 -13.12
CA THR A 6 -20.29 -15.91 -13.05
C THR A 6 -18.79 -15.77 -12.78
N ILE A 7 -18.23 -16.52 -11.83
CA ILE A 7 -16.79 -16.53 -11.56
C ILE A 7 -16.02 -17.05 -12.77
N LYS A 8 -16.49 -18.12 -13.43
CA LYS A 8 -15.84 -18.69 -14.62
C LYS A 8 -15.82 -17.69 -15.77
N SER A 9 -16.94 -16.99 -16.01
CA SER A 9 -17.02 -15.93 -17.03
C SER A 9 -16.08 -14.76 -16.72
N LEU A 10 -16.06 -14.28 -15.47
CA LEU A 10 -15.16 -13.21 -15.05
C LEU A 10 -13.69 -13.62 -15.14
N THR A 11 -13.38 -14.86 -14.72
CA THR A 11 -12.02 -15.38 -14.74
C THR A 11 -11.53 -15.57 -16.17
N ILE A 12 -12.36 -16.06 -17.10
CA ILE A 12 -11.97 -16.18 -18.52
C ILE A 12 -11.69 -14.81 -19.14
N PHE A 13 -12.46 -13.78 -18.75
CA PHE A 13 -12.29 -12.43 -19.29
C PHE A 13 -11.06 -11.70 -18.70
N PHE A 14 -10.83 -11.83 -17.39
CA PHE A 14 -9.73 -11.13 -16.72
C PHE A 14 -8.45 -11.94 -16.59
N ALA A 15 -8.46 -13.27 -16.76
CA ALA A 15 -7.27 -14.13 -16.69
C ALA A 15 -6.15 -13.71 -17.65
N PRO A 16 -6.40 -13.35 -18.93
CA PRO A 16 -5.34 -12.92 -19.84
C PRO A 16 -4.62 -11.65 -19.38
N ILE A 17 -5.23 -10.84 -18.52
CA ILE A 17 -4.68 -9.59 -18.00
C ILE A 17 -4.07 -9.79 -16.60
N LEU A 18 -4.76 -10.53 -15.73
CA LEU A 18 -4.34 -10.77 -14.35
C LEU A 18 -3.18 -11.78 -14.25
N ILE A 19 -3.21 -12.87 -15.03
CA ILE A 19 -2.18 -13.92 -14.97
C ILE A 19 -0.78 -13.38 -15.30
N PRO A 20 -0.54 -12.66 -16.41
CA PRO A 20 0.79 -12.14 -16.69
C PRO A 20 1.27 -11.13 -15.64
N ARG A 21 0.36 -10.34 -15.06
CA ARG A 21 0.70 -9.42 -13.95
C ARG A 21 0.98 -10.12 -12.63
N ALA A 22 0.26 -11.21 -12.33
CA ALA A 22 0.52 -12.03 -11.16
C ALA A 22 1.87 -12.76 -11.30
N ILE A 23 2.16 -13.30 -12.48
CA ILE A 23 3.45 -13.94 -12.77
C ILE A 23 4.59 -12.92 -12.70
N SER A 24 4.42 -11.70 -13.23
CA SER A 24 5.45 -10.67 -13.16
C SER A 24 5.68 -10.21 -11.72
N LEU A 25 4.63 -10.07 -10.90
CA LEU A 25 4.74 -9.80 -9.47
C LEU A 25 5.48 -10.93 -8.74
N ILE A 26 5.15 -12.20 -8.99
CA ILE A 26 5.82 -13.34 -8.36
C ILE A 26 7.30 -13.39 -8.77
N ARG A 27 7.62 -13.14 -10.05
CA ARG A 27 9.01 -13.08 -10.52
C ARG A 27 9.77 -11.90 -9.89
N ALA A 28 9.16 -10.73 -9.82
CA ALA A 28 9.73 -9.55 -9.18
C ALA A 28 9.97 -9.79 -7.68
N VAL A 29 9.05 -10.45 -6.98
CA VAL A 29 9.22 -10.84 -5.57
C VAL A 29 10.35 -11.87 -5.42
N ARG A 30 10.44 -12.87 -6.29
CA ARG A 30 11.54 -13.85 -6.23
C ARG A 30 12.90 -13.19 -6.48
N GLN A 31 12.98 -12.26 -7.42
CA GLN A 31 14.21 -11.53 -7.75
C GLN A 31 14.60 -10.57 -6.62
N SER A 32 13.64 -9.85 -6.03
CA SER A 32 13.90 -8.93 -4.91
C SER A 32 14.35 -9.66 -3.64
N VAL A 33 13.90 -10.90 -3.43
CA VAL A 33 14.39 -11.78 -2.34
C VAL A 33 15.81 -12.25 -2.60
N ALA A 34 16.13 -12.64 -3.84
CA ALA A 34 17.48 -13.10 -4.20
C ALA A 34 18.53 -12.00 -4.07
N GLN A 35 18.20 -10.77 -4.45
CA GLN A 35 19.11 -9.61 -4.42
C GLN A 35 19.36 -9.05 -3.00
N ARG A 36 18.50 -9.36 -2.01
CA ARG A 36 18.57 -8.79 -0.66
C ARG A 36 19.25 -9.63 0.41
N ARG A 37 19.92 -10.73 0.04
CA ARG A 37 20.79 -11.46 0.99
C ARG A 37 21.88 -10.58 1.65
N HIS A 38 22.14 -9.39 1.11
CA HIS A 38 23.18 -8.46 1.57
C HIS A 38 22.68 -7.24 2.38
N ILE A 39 21.38 -7.05 2.62
CA ILE A 39 20.87 -5.90 3.39
C ILE A 39 20.59 -6.32 4.83
N SER A 40 21.32 -5.74 5.78
CA SER A 40 21.16 -6.02 7.21
C SER A 40 19.85 -5.39 7.74
N PRO A 41 19.05 -6.12 8.56
CA PRO A 41 17.80 -5.60 9.12
C PRO A 41 18.03 -4.35 9.97
N LYS A 42 17.19 -3.33 9.80
CA LYS A 42 17.20 -2.11 10.64
C LYS A 42 16.47 -2.36 11.96
N PRO A 43 16.96 -1.83 13.11
CA PRO A 43 16.22 -1.86 14.36
C PRO A 43 14.94 -1.02 14.27
N LEU A 44 13.91 -1.47 14.98
CA LEU A 44 12.59 -0.82 14.98
C LEU A 44 12.67 0.57 15.64
N THR A 45 12.15 1.58 14.97
CA THR A 45 12.08 2.93 15.55
C THR A 45 11.02 2.99 16.68
N PRO A 46 11.22 3.83 17.71
CA PRO A 46 10.26 3.93 18.82
C PRO A 46 8.87 4.39 18.36
N GLN A 47 8.79 5.21 17.30
CA GLN A 47 7.52 5.66 16.73
C GLN A 47 6.74 4.50 16.08
N SER A 48 7.41 3.66 15.29
CA SER A 48 6.79 2.48 14.69
C SER A 48 6.42 1.43 15.73
N SER A 49 7.19 1.30 16.82
CA SER A 49 6.83 0.44 17.96
C SER A 49 5.50 0.85 18.61
N ARG A 50 5.27 2.16 18.83
CA ARG A 50 3.98 2.66 19.35
C ARG A 50 2.81 2.29 18.43
N ALA A 51 2.98 2.44 17.12
CA ALA A 51 1.95 2.08 16.14
C ALA A 51 1.60 0.59 16.19
N LEU A 52 2.62 -0.27 16.26
CA LEU A 52 2.45 -1.72 16.39
C LEU A 52 1.78 -2.11 17.71
N ASN A 53 2.11 -1.43 18.82
CA ASN A 53 1.46 -1.67 20.10
C ASN A 53 -0.03 -1.31 20.05
N ILE A 54 -0.40 -0.18 19.44
CA ILE A 54 -1.82 0.20 19.27
C ILE A 54 -2.56 -0.85 18.43
N LEU A 55 -1.98 -1.29 17.31
CA LEU A 55 -2.58 -2.36 16.49
C LEU A 55 -2.65 -3.69 17.22
N PHE A 56 -1.66 -4.01 18.06
CA PHE A 56 -1.70 -5.21 18.89
C PHE A 56 -2.85 -5.16 19.90
N PHE A 57 -3.04 -4.03 20.60
CA PHE A 57 -4.17 -3.86 21.50
C PHE A 57 -5.51 -3.89 20.77
N SER A 58 -5.61 -3.28 19.59
CA SER A 58 -6.80 -3.34 18.74
C SER A 58 -7.12 -4.77 18.30
N ALA A 59 -6.13 -5.50 17.79
CA ALA A 59 -6.28 -6.90 17.39
C ALA A 59 -6.65 -7.78 18.58
N ALA A 60 -6.03 -7.59 19.75
CA ALA A 60 -6.36 -8.32 20.97
C ALA A 60 -7.80 -7.99 21.44
N LEU A 61 -8.23 -6.74 21.35
CA LEU A 61 -9.60 -6.34 21.67
C LEU A 61 -10.61 -7.02 20.73
N PHE A 62 -10.43 -6.94 19.42
CA PHE A 62 -11.36 -7.60 18.49
C PHE A 62 -11.31 -9.12 18.59
N PHE A 63 -10.14 -9.69 18.87
CA PHE A 63 -10.00 -11.13 19.08
C PHE A 63 -10.74 -11.57 20.34
N THR A 64 -10.59 -10.85 21.46
CA THR A 64 -11.32 -11.16 22.70
C THR A 64 -12.83 -10.97 22.54
N LEU A 65 -13.27 -9.95 21.79
CA LEU A 65 -14.68 -9.78 21.42
C LEU A 65 -15.22 -10.91 20.54
N SER A 66 -14.37 -11.54 19.72
CA SER A 66 -14.75 -12.70 18.89
C SER A 66 -14.91 -14.00 19.68
N LEU A 67 -14.38 -14.06 20.91
CA LEU A 67 -14.51 -15.25 21.73
C LEU A 67 -15.89 -15.30 22.38
N PRO A 68 -16.60 -16.44 22.33
CA PRO A 68 -17.93 -16.61 22.92
C PRO A 68 -17.94 -16.60 24.47
N ILE A 69 -16.78 -16.37 25.08
CA ILE A 69 -16.57 -16.33 26.54
C ILE A 69 -16.83 -14.92 27.09
N HIS A 70 -16.77 -13.90 26.22
CA HIS A 70 -16.94 -12.51 26.65
C HIS A 70 -18.40 -12.21 27.04
N PRO A 71 -18.67 -11.47 28.15
CA PRO A 71 -20.03 -11.17 28.60
C PRO A 71 -20.89 -10.41 27.60
N HIS A 72 -20.27 -9.60 26.73
CA HIS A 72 -20.96 -8.83 25.69
C HIS A 72 -20.98 -9.54 24.33
N ALA A 73 -20.49 -10.79 24.24
CA ALA A 73 -20.66 -11.57 23.03
C ALA A 73 -22.16 -11.89 22.85
N PRO A 74 -22.68 -11.85 21.61
CA PRO A 74 -24.08 -12.16 21.36
C PRO A 74 -24.36 -13.60 21.77
N ALA A 75 -25.37 -13.77 22.63
CA ALA A 75 -25.80 -15.09 23.07
C ALA A 75 -26.18 -15.97 21.87
N SER A 76 -25.96 -17.28 22.02
CA SER A 76 -26.44 -18.25 21.03
C SER A 76 -27.95 -18.09 20.82
N SER A 77 -28.41 -18.20 19.58
CA SER A 77 -29.84 -18.06 19.29
C SER A 77 -30.67 -19.10 20.04
N ILE A 78 -31.89 -18.74 20.45
CA ILE A 78 -32.80 -19.64 21.17
C ILE A 78 -33.07 -20.92 20.37
N PHE A 79 -33.13 -20.82 19.04
CA PHE A 79 -33.31 -21.97 18.14
C PHE A 79 -32.08 -22.89 18.14
N SER A 80 -30.87 -22.33 18.13
CA SER A 80 -29.64 -23.12 18.21
C SER A 80 -29.49 -23.75 19.59
N LEU A 81 -29.79 -23.00 20.66
CA LEU A 81 -29.68 -23.45 22.04
C LEU A 81 -30.63 -24.62 22.34
N THR A 82 -31.87 -24.55 21.83
CA THR A 82 -32.89 -25.59 22.05
C THR A 82 -32.90 -26.66 20.95
N SER A 83 -32.01 -26.57 19.96
CA SER A 83 -32.00 -27.41 18.75
C SER A 83 -33.38 -27.53 18.09
N SER A 84 -34.10 -26.41 18.01
CA SER A 84 -35.49 -26.36 17.53
C SER A 84 -35.57 -25.86 16.10
N ARG A 85 -36.52 -26.41 15.33
CA ARG A 85 -36.86 -25.95 13.98
C ARG A 85 -37.56 -24.60 14.01
N PHE A 86 -37.50 -23.85 12.91
CA PHE A 86 -38.18 -22.56 12.78
C PHE A 86 -39.70 -22.65 13.02
N SER A 87 -40.33 -23.76 12.61
CA SER A 87 -41.77 -24.02 12.76
C SER A 87 -42.22 -24.42 14.17
N THR A 88 -41.30 -24.57 15.13
CA THR A 88 -41.62 -25.01 16.50
C THR A 88 -42.57 -24.00 17.18
N PRO A 89 -43.67 -24.43 17.81
CA PRO A 89 -44.56 -23.53 18.56
C PRO A 89 -43.84 -22.73 19.65
N THR A 90 -44.25 -21.47 19.87
CA THR A 90 -43.59 -20.55 20.82
C THR A 90 -43.55 -21.14 22.23
N GLU A 91 -44.66 -21.70 22.69
CA GLU A 91 -44.79 -22.30 24.02
C GLU A 91 -43.79 -23.43 24.24
N LEU A 92 -43.64 -24.33 23.26
CA LEU A 92 -42.67 -25.41 23.32
C LEU A 92 -41.23 -24.89 23.29
N LEU A 93 -40.96 -23.85 22.51
CA LEU A 93 -39.63 -23.25 22.41
C LEU A 93 -39.19 -22.69 23.76
N PHE A 94 -40.01 -21.86 24.41
CA PHE A 94 -39.67 -21.26 25.70
C PHE A 94 -39.74 -22.26 26.86
N THR A 95 -40.56 -23.31 26.77
CA THR A 95 -40.53 -24.45 27.70
C THR A 95 -39.21 -25.23 27.59
N ARG A 96 -38.60 -25.31 26.40
CA ARG A 96 -37.25 -25.90 26.23
C ARG A 96 -36.16 -24.98 26.78
N VAL A 97 -36.28 -23.66 26.58
CA VAL A 97 -35.34 -22.70 27.15
C VAL A 97 -35.33 -22.77 28.68
N SER A 98 -36.51 -22.82 29.30
CA SER A 98 -36.63 -22.87 30.77
C SER A 98 -36.03 -24.13 31.40
N ARG A 99 -35.90 -25.22 30.63
CA ARG A 99 -35.18 -26.44 31.06
C ARG A 99 -33.66 -26.28 31.03
N ILE A 100 -33.13 -25.40 30.19
CA ILE A 100 -31.68 -25.18 30.04
C ILE A 100 -31.21 -24.10 31.02
N ARG A 101 -31.99 -23.04 31.19
CA ARG A 101 -31.66 -21.92 32.08
C ARG A 101 -32.93 -21.19 32.54
N PRO A 102 -32.90 -20.46 33.67
CA PRO A 102 -34.01 -19.60 34.06
C PRO A 102 -34.31 -18.55 32.97
N LEU A 103 -35.60 -18.26 32.78
CA LEU A 103 -36.09 -17.26 31.84
C LEU A 103 -35.70 -15.86 32.34
N THR A 104 -35.03 -15.08 31.48
CA THR A 104 -34.71 -13.69 31.77
C THR A 104 -35.86 -12.76 31.37
N HIS A 105 -35.84 -11.51 31.85
CA HIS A 105 -36.79 -10.49 31.41
C HIS A 105 -36.79 -10.32 29.88
N LEU A 106 -35.61 -10.41 29.25
CA LEU A 106 -35.47 -10.36 27.80
C LEU A 106 -36.21 -11.53 27.13
N ASP A 107 -36.11 -12.75 27.67
CA ASP A 107 -36.83 -13.90 27.13
C ASP A 107 -38.35 -13.75 27.24
N THR A 108 -38.85 -13.15 28.33
CA THR A 108 -40.29 -12.90 28.49
C THR A 108 -40.80 -11.92 27.45
N SER A 109 -40.04 -10.86 27.15
CA SER A 109 -40.38 -9.90 26.09
C SER A 109 -40.30 -10.54 24.70
N LEU A 110 -39.28 -11.39 24.44
CA LEU A 110 -39.19 -12.13 23.18
C LEU A 110 -40.35 -13.11 22.99
N ARG A 111 -40.81 -13.77 24.07
CA ARG A 111 -41.94 -14.70 24.00
C ARG A 111 -43.20 -14.04 23.48
N ALA A 112 -43.49 -12.81 23.90
CA ALA A 112 -44.64 -12.04 23.41
C ALA A 112 -44.54 -11.76 21.89
N GLN A 113 -43.33 -11.46 21.39
CA GLN A 113 -43.09 -11.15 19.97
C GLN A 113 -43.07 -12.39 19.06
N PHE A 114 -42.66 -13.56 19.58
CA PHE A 114 -42.48 -14.78 18.78
C PHE A 114 -43.79 -15.45 18.32
N THR A 115 -44.94 -14.88 18.65
CA THR A 115 -46.26 -15.27 18.11
C THR A 115 -46.31 -15.08 16.59
N SER A 116 -45.63 -14.05 16.07
CA SER A 116 -45.55 -13.80 14.63
C SER A 116 -44.34 -14.50 13.98
N PRO A 117 -44.51 -15.22 12.86
CA PRO A 117 -43.39 -15.77 12.11
C PRO A 117 -42.47 -14.68 11.55
N ALA A 118 -42.98 -13.47 11.28
CA ALA A 118 -42.17 -12.34 10.83
C ALA A 118 -41.16 -11.90 11.92
N ALA A 119 -41.61 -11.80 13.17
CA ALA A 119 -40.75 -11.45 14.30
C ALA A 119 -39.63 -12.48 14.52
N ARG A 120 -39.92 -13.78 14.34
CA ARG A 120 -38.89 -14.84 14.41
C ARG A 120 -37.84 -14.72 13.31
N ARG A 121 -38.22 -14.29 12.10
CA ARG A 121 -37.28 -14.02 10.99
C ARG A 121 -36.38 -12.82 11.33
N THR A 122 -36.98 -11.73 11.80
CA THR A 122 -36.26 -10.52 12.23
C THR A 122 -35.27 -10.85 13.35
N TYR A 123 -35.67 -11.66 14.34
CA TYR A 123 -34.80 -12.14 15.40
C TYR A 123 -33.59 -12.92 14.88
N LEU A 124 -33.79 -13.86 13.95
CA LEU A 124 -32.68 -14.66 13.40
C LEU A 124 -31.73 -13.83 12.52
N ARG A 125 -32.26 -12.80 11.84
CA ARG A 125 -31.49 -11.92 10.94
C ARG A 125 -30.72 -10.84 11.71
N PHE A 126 -31.40 -10.07 12.55
CA PHE A 126 -30.88 -8.86 13.20
C PHE A 126 -30.63 -9.00 14.70
N GLY A 127 -31.11 -10.07 15.33
CA GLY A 127 -30.91 -10.35 16.75
C GLY A 127 -32.03 -9.83 17.66
N PRO A 128 -31.93 -10.11 18.97
CA PRO A 128 -32.93 -9.73 19.97
C PRO A 128 -33.02 -8.22 20.20
N GLU A 129 -31.87 -7.53 20.27
CA GLU A 129 -31.83 -6.09 20.57
C GLU A 129 -32.52 -5.26 19.49
N THR A 130 -32.30 -5.56 18.20
CA THR A 130 -32.98 -4.85 17.11
C THR A 130 -34.49 -5.11 17.12
N LEU A 131 -34.95 -6.27 17.58
CA LEU A 131 -36.37 -6.59 17.64
C LEU A 131 -37.07 -5.86 18.81
N LEU A 132 -36.41 -5.74 19.97
CA LEU A 132 -37.01 -5.21 21.19
C LEU A 132 -36.75 -3.71 21.41
N SER A 133 -35.57 -3.23 21.04
CA SER A 133 -35.06 -1.90 21.42
C SER A 133 -35.23 -0.85 20.31
N CYS A 134 -35.80 -1.21 19.15
CA CYS A 134 -36.03 -0.26 18.07
C CYS A 134 -37.34 0.52 18.25
N PRO A 135 -37.31 1.86 18.40
CA PRO A 135 -38.50 2.66 18.70
C PRO A 135 -39.42 2.94 17.50
N PHE A 136 -38.88 2.88 16.27
CA PHE A 136 -39.62 3.19 15.03
C PHE A 136 -39.83 1.97 14.14
N CYS A 137 -39.40 0.79 14.58
CA CYS A 137 -39.51 -0.41 13.77
C CYS A 137 -40.89 -1.05 13.93
N GLY A 138 -41.45 -1.51 12.81
CA GLY A 138 -42.74 -2.19 12.80
C GLY A 138 -42.79 -3.29 11.74
N PRO A 139 -43.67 -4.29 11.92
CA PRO A 139 -43.80 -5.42 11.00
C PRO A 139 -44.21 -5.00 9.58
N GLU A 140 -44.92 -3.87 9.43
CA GLU A 140 -45.34 -3.29 8.14
C GLU A 140 -44.15 -2.86 7.27
N ASN A 141 -43.04 -2.44 7.88
CA ASN A 141 -41.87 -1.92 7.18
C ASN A 141 -40.60 -2.66 7.61
N PRO A 142 -40.30 -3.85 7.06
CA PRO A 142 -39.14 -4.65 7.47
C PRO A 142 -37.79 -3.96 7.26
N LYS A 143 -37.73 -2.98 6.35
CA LYS A 143 -36.54 -2.14 6.11
C LYS A 143 -36.18 -1.24 7.30
N SER A 144 -37.13 -0.91 8.17
CA SER A 144 -36.87 -0.12 9.39
C SER A 144 -35.87 -0.84 10.31
N TYR A 145 -36.05 -2.15 10.51
CA TYR A 145 -35.12 -2.99 11.28
C TYR A 145 -33.73 -3.04 10.65
N LEU A 146 -33.65 -3.08 9.31
CA LEU A 146 -32.37 -3.08 8.59
C LEU A 146 -31.58 -1.78 8.87
N ILE A 147 -32.24 -0.62 8.79
CA ILE A 147 -31.58 0.68 9.02
C ILE A 147 -31.08 0.78 10.46
N TYR A 148 -31.92 0.40 11.44
CA TYR A 148 -31.53 0.39 12.85
C TYR A 148 -30.35 -0.55 13.11
N TYR A 149 -30.38 -1.75 12.51
CA TYR A 149 -29.31 -2.73 12.62
C TYR A 149 -27.99 -2.22 12.02
N ILE A 150 -28.02 -1.65 10.82
CA ILE A 150 -26.83 -1.13 10.15
C ILE A 150 -26.14 -0.07 11.02
N SER A 151 -26.90 0.90 11.53
CA SER A 151 -26.33 2.00 12.32
C SER A 151 -25.62 1.51 13.57
N SER A 152 -26.25 0.62 14.33
CA SER A 152 -25.75 0.16 15.64
C SER A 152 -24.70 -0.96 15.53
N ASN A 153 -24.92 -1.94 14.66
CA ASN A 153 -24.15 -3.17 14.64
C ASN A 153 -23.11 -3.22 13.53
N VAL A 154 -23.27 -2.48 12.43
CA VAL A 154 -22.33 -2.51 11.29
C VAL A 154 -21.50 -1.25 11.24
N LEU A 155 -22.13 -0.07 11.21
CA LEU A 155 -21.46 1.20 11.00
C LEU A 155 -20.58 1.58 12.19
N LEU A 156 -21.10 1.48 13.41
CA LEU A 156 -20.38 1.84 14.64
C LEU A 156 -19.02 1.10 14.80
N PRO A 157 -18.93 -0.24 14.71
CA PRO A 157 -17.64 -0.93 14.86
C PRO A 157 -16.65 -0.57 13.73
N HIS A 158 -17.12 -0.35 12.50
CA HIS A 158 -16.23 0.06 11.40
C HIS A 158 -15.75 1.49 11.54
N LEU A 159 -16.59 2.43 11.99
CA LEU A 159 -16.16 3.80 12.27
C LEU A 159 -15.14 3.83 13.40
N PHE A 160 -15.35 3.04 14.45
CA PHE A 160 -14.38 2.87 15.52
C PHE A 160 -13.05 2.29 15.01
N HIS A 161 -13.11 1.28 14.14
CA HIS A 161 -11.92 0.71 13.51
C HIS A 161 -11.19 1.70 12.60
N LEU A 162 -11.91 2.45 11.76
CA LEU A 162 -11.34 3.52 10.92
C LEU A 162 -10.69 4.62 11.76
N LEU A 163 -11.25 4.94 12.94
CA LEU A 163 -10.63 5.85 13.89
C LEU A 163 -9.29 5.31 14.40
N ILE A 164 -9.23 4.03 14.80
CA ILE A 164 -7.99 3.37 15.21
C ILE A 164 -6.95 3.41 14.09
N LEU A 165 -7.33 3.05 12.86
CA LEU A 165 -6.45 3.15 11.69
C LEU A 165 -5.98 4.57 11.44
N GLY A 166 -6.86 5.56 11.64
CA GLY A 166 -6.52 6.98 11.54
C GLY A 166 -5.46 7.43 12.55
N ILE A 167 -5.51 6.92 13.78
CA ILE A 167 -4.51 7.17 14.84
C ILE A 167 -3.19 6.48 14.51
N VAL A 168 -3.24 5.18 14.15
CA VAL A 168 -2.08 4.34 13.84
C VAL A 168 -1.33 4.83 12.60
N THR A 169 -2.00 5.49 11.67
CA THR A 169 -1.38 6.02 10.45
C THR A 169 -1.13 7.53 10.51
N SER A 170 -1.23 8.14 11.69
CA SER A 170 -0.90 9.56 11.85
C SER A 170 0.61 9.76 12.00
N ALA A 171 1.18 10.68 11.22
CA ALA A 171 2.61 11.03 11.28
C ALA A 171 3.13 11.37 12.70
N PRO A 172 2.43 12.18 13.53
CA PRO A 172 2.96 12.55 14.85
C PRO A 172 3.05 11.36 15.83
N ILE A 173 2.14 10.38 15.71
CA ILE A 173 2.07 9.25 16.65
C ILE A 173 2.95 8.09 16.17
N ALA A 174 2.79 7.72 14.89
CA ALA A 174 3.34 6.49 14.34
C ALA A 174 4.56 6.68 13.43
N GLY A 175 4.91 7.93 13.13
CA GLY A 175 6.03 8.29 12.27
C GLY A 175 5.71 8.21 10.76
N PRO A 176 6.66 8.65 9.91
CA PRO A 176 6.47 8.75 8.46
C PRO A 176 6.27 7.38 7.78
N ILE A 177 6.83 6.32 8.36
CA ILE A 177 6.74 4.96 7.82
C ILE A 177 5.32 4.40 7.90
N ALA A 178 4.58 4.67 8.97
CA ALA A 178 3.18 4.27 9.06
C ALA A 178 2.26 5.23 8.29
N ALA A 179 2.60 6.52 8.26
CA ALA A 179 1.81 7.55 7.59
C ALA A 179 1.64 7.31 6.08
N ARG A 180 2.65 6.77 5.40
CA ARG A 180 2.55 6.44 3.96
C ARG A 180 1.46 5.43 3.63
N TRP A 181 1.09 4.56 4.59
CA TRP A 181 0.08 3.53 4.41
C TRP A 181 -1.35 4.03 4.67
N ARG A 182 -1.51 5.26 5.18
CA ARG A 182 -2.80 5.86 5.56
C ARG A 182 -3.87 5.69 4.49
N THR A 183 -3.60 6.13 3.27
CA THR A 183 -4.56 6.09 2.16
C THR A 183 -4.93 4.65 1.81
N LYS A 184 -3.95 3.73 1.79
CA LYS A 184 -4.20 2.33 1.47
C LYS A 184 -5.05 1.65 2.54
N PHE A 185 -4.69 1.81 3.81
CA PHE A 185 -5.43 1.23 4.93
C PHE A 185 -6.83 1.81 5.04
N PHE A 186 -7.00 3.12 4.83
CA PHE A 186 -8.31 3.77 4.79
C PHE A 186 -9.21 3.17 3.71
N TRP A 187 -8.72 3.09 2.46
CA TRP A 187 -9.52 2.52 1.37
C TRP A 187 -9.84 1.04 1.60
N THR A 188 -8.88 0.24 2.07
CA THR A 188 -9.16 -1.18 2.35
C THR A 188 -10.19 -1.34 3.48
N GLY A 189 -10.09 -0.55 4.56
CA GLY A 189 -11.09 -0.55 5.65
C GLY A 189 -12.47 -0.05 5.18
N PHE A 190 -12.51 0.98 4.32
CA PHE A 190 -13.73 1.48 3.73
C PHE A 190 -14.40 0.45 2.81
N PHE A 191 -13.63 -0.24 1.97
CA PHE A 191 -14.17 -1.32 1.14
C PHE A 191 -14.65 -2.51 1.98
N PHE A 192 -14.01 -2.79 3.12
CA PHE A 192 -14.47 -3.82 4.05
C PHE A 192 -15.85 -3.48 4.63
N LEU A 193 -16.04 -2.22 5.08
CA LEU A 193 -17.35 -1.71 5.49
C LEU A 193 -18.39 -1.82 4.37
N LEU A 194 -18.06 -1.40 3.16
CA LEU A 194 -18.99 -1.43 2.02
C LEU A 194 -19.38 -2.88 1.63
N ALA A 195 -18.42 -3.79 1.67
CA ALA A 195 -18.65 -5.22 1.45
C ALA A 195 -19.62 -5.78 2.50
N GLU A 196 -19.44 -5.45 3.78
CA GLU A 196 -20.39 -5.90 4.81
C GLU A 196 -21.78 -5.26 4.65
N LEU A 197 -21.85 -3.96 4.37
CA LEU A 197 -23.12 -3.26 4.15
C LEU A 197 -23.92 -3.86 2.99
N SER A 198 -23.24 -4.10 1.86
CA SER A 198 -23.86 -4.74 0.69
C SER A 198 -24.32 -6.16 0.99
N PHE A 199 -23.53 -6.94 1.74
CA PHE A 199 -23.92 -8.28 2.17
C PHE A 199 -25.17 -8.25 3.06
N VAL A 200 -25.19 -7.39 4.08
CA VAL A 200 -26.33 -7.26 5.03
C VAL A 200 -27.60 -6.78 4.33
N ALA A 201 -27.45 -5.85 3.39
CA ALA A 201 -28.56 -5.32 2.59
C ALA A 201 -29.14 -6.37 1.63
N ALA A 202 -28.27 -7.15 0.96
CA ALA A 202 -28.69 -8.14 -0.04
C ALA A 202 -29.15 -9.47 0.59
N TYR A 203 -28.63 -9.85 1.76
CA TYR A 203 -28.89 -11.15 2.35
C TYR A 203 -30.25 -11.19 3.05
N ASP A 204 -31.25 -11.78 2.39
CA ASP A 204 -32.51 -12.17 3.02
C ASP A 204 -32.63 -13.70 3.15
N PRO A 205 -32.54 -14.27 4.38
CA PRO A 205 -32.61 -15.71 4.59
C PRO A 205 -33.99 -16.32 4.24
N TYR A 206 -35.03 -15.50 4.12
CA TYR A 206 -36.38 -15.95 3.78
C TYR A 206 -36.56 -16.14 2.28
N GLU A 207 -36.18 -15.13 1.48
CA GLU A 207 -36.25 -15.22 0.01
C GLU A 207 -35.35 -16.35 -0.53
N MET A 208 -34.24 -16.58 0.15
CA MET A 208 -33.28 -17.64 -0.19
C MET A 208 -33.74 -19.05 0.26
N GLY A 209 -34.90 -19.18 0.91
CA GLY A 209 -35.47 -20.46 1.35
C GLY A 209 -34.71 -21.20 2.46
N VAL A 210 -33.61 -20.62 2.97
CA VAL A 210 -32.68 -21.25 3.93
C VAL A 210 -33.37 -21.59 5.25
N LEU A 211 -34.31 -20.75 5.68
CA LEU A 211 -35.06 -20.94 6.94
C LEU A 211 -36.01 -22.14 6.91
N ASN A 212 -36.51 -22.51 5.72
CA ASN A 212 -37.47 -23.60 5.55
C ASN A 212 -36.78 -24.94 5.31
N THR A 213 -35.57 -24.92 4.75
CA THR A 213 -34.78 -26.13 4.44
C THR A 213 -33.84 -26.53 5.57
N ALA A 214 -33.41 -25.59 6.42
CA ALA A 214 -32.51 -25.87 7.53
C ALA A 214 -33.19 -26.64 8.67
N LEU A 215 -32.53 -27.70 9.15
CA LEU A 215 -32.97 -28.47 10.32
C LEU A 215 -32.97 -27.63 11.59
N ILE A 216 -31.94 -26.78 11.76
CA ILE A 216 -31.82 -25.81 12.84
C ILE A 216 -31.44 -24.48 12.20
N PRO A 217 -32.24 -23.42 12.35
CA PRO A 217 -31.94 -22.14 11.72
C PRO A 217 -30.79 -21.44 12.46
N GLY A 218 -29.68 -21.23 11.75
CA GLY A 218 -28.54 -20.47 12.27
C GLY A 218 -28.84 -18.97 12.30
N SER A 219 -28.51 -18.30 13.41
CA SER A 219 -28.63 -16.84 13.48
C SER A 219 -27.58 -16.17 12.60
N LEU A 220 -28.03 -15.27 11.73
CA LEU A 220 -27.13 -14.41 10.96
C LEU A 220 -26.43 -13.42 11.89
N TYR A 221 -27.17 -12.85 12.84
CA TYR A 221 -26.67 -11.89 13.82
C TYR A 221 -25.40 -12.39 14.53
N THR A 222 -25.46 -13.57 15.17
CA THR A 222 -24.30 -14.14 15.87
C THR A 222 -23.16 -14.44 14.91
N ARG A 223 -23.44 -15.04 13.73
CA ARG A 223 -22.41 -15.39 12.76
C ARG A 223 -21.69 -14.16 12.19
N LEU A 224 -22.44 -13.11 11.89
CA LEU A 224 -21.90 -11.88 11.32
C LEU A 224 -21.10 -11.10 12.36
N TYR A 225 -21.54 -11.07 13.63
CA TYR A 225 -20.75 -10.50 14.71
C TYR A 225 -19.38 -11.19 14.84
N MET A 226 -19.35 -12.52 14.82
CA MET A 226 -18.10 -13.29 14.90
C MET A 226 -17.23 -13.09 13.65
N ALA A 227 -17.82 -13.13 12.46
CA ALA A 227 -17.10 -12.90 11.21
C ALA A 227 -16.49 -11.49 11.14
N ARG A 228 -17.22 -10.47 11.62
CA ARG A 228 -16.73 -9.09 11.66
C ARG A 228 -15.57 -8.92 12.62
N THR A 229 -15.72 -9.36 13.87
CA THR A 229 -14.67 -9.23 14.89
C THR A 229 -13.40 -9.98 14.50
N LEU A 230 -13.53 -11.20 13.96
CA LEU A 230 -12.40 -11.93 13.38
C LEU A 230 -11.82 -11.22 12.14
N GLY A 231 -12.67 -10.70 11.26
CA GLY A 231 -12.25 -9.93 10.08
C GLY A 231 -11.40 -8.72 10.46
N LEU A 232 -11.87 -7.91 11.41
CA LEU A 232 -11.13 -6.76 11.93
C LEU A 232 -9.81 -7.18 12.60
N THR A 233 -9.81 -8.28 13.36
CA THR A 233 -8.58 -8.84 13.96
C THR A 233 -7.56 -9.20 12.88
N THR A 234 -7.99 -9.91 11.84
CA THR A 234 -7.10 -10.30 10.73
C THR A 234 -6.60 -9.09 9.95
N PHE A 235 -7.46 -8.08 9.77
CA PHE A 235 -7.07 -6.82 9.14
C PHE A 235 -5.97 -6.12 9.94
N ASP A 236 -6.14 -5.97 11.25
CA ASP A 236 -5.16 -5.32 12.12
C ASP A 236 -3.83 -6.08 12.16
N ALA A 237 -3.88 -7.41 12.20
CA ALA A 237 -2.69 -8.25 12.13
C ALA A 237 -1.93 -8.07 10.79
N LEU A 238 -2.65 -7.97 9.67
CA LEU A 238 -2.06 -7.71 8.36
C LEU A 238 -1.44 -6.31 8.29
N CYS A 239 -2.15 -5.28 8.76
CA CYS A 239 -1.63 -3.92 8.84
C CYS A 239 -0.38 -3.84 9.73
N ALA A 240 -0.38 -4.52 10.88
CA ALA A 240 0.77 -4.60 11.77
C ALA A 240 1.95 -5.30 11.08
N GLY A 241 1.70 -6.41 10.37
CA GLY A 241 2.71 -7.09 9.56
C GLY A 241 3.31 -6.18 8.48
N ILE A 242 2.48 -5.43 7.76
CA ILE A 242 2.93 -4.47 6.73
C ILE A 242 3.79 -3.37 7.34
N ILE A 243 3.36 -2.76 8.45
CA ILE A 243 4.12 -1.72 9.15
C ILE A 243 5.44 -2.28 9.67
N TYR A 244 5.43 -3.45 10.31
CA TYR A 244 6.63 -4.09 10.86
C TYR A 244 7.65 -4.41 9.76
N LEU A 245 7.20 -5.01 8.66
CA LEU A 245 8.07 -5.31 7.52
C LEU A 245 8.57 -4.03 6.83
N SER A 246 7.76 -2.97 6.79
CA SER A 246 8.17 -1.66 6.27
C SER A 246 9.20 -0.98 7.17
N ALA A 247 9.03 -1.05 8.50
CA ALA A 247 9.89 -0.39 9.47
C ALA A 247 11.24 -1.09 9.68
N THR A 248 11.32 -2.39 9.37
CA THR A 248 12.55 -3.20 9.47
C THR A 248 13.28 -3.34 8.13
N ASP A 249 12.85 -2.62 7.10
CA ASP A 249 13.34 -2.70 5.70
C ASP A 249 13.29 -4.12 5.10
N ARG A 250 12.35 -4.95 5.61
CA ARG A 250 12.10 -6.33 5.15
C ARG A 250 11.03 -6.41 4.06
N PHE A 251 10.37 -5.31 3.72
CA PHE A 251 9.23 -5.28 2.79
C PHE A 251 9.66 -5.58 1.34
N PHE A 252 9.10 -6.63 0.73
CA PHE A 252 9.52 -7.33 -0.50
C PHE A 252 9.53 -6.53 -1.83
N PHE A 253 9.10 -5.28 -1.88
CA PHE A 253 9.13 -4.48 -3.11
C PHE A 253 10.49 -3.79 -3.24
N GLY A 254 11.43 -4.53 -3.84
CA GLY A 254 12.71 -4.01 -4.26
C GLY A 254 12.53 -3.08 -5.45
N THR A 255 12.53 -1.79 -5.19
CA THR A 255 13.47 -0.91 -5.89
C THR A 255 14.25 -0.20 -4.78
N LYS A 256 15.36 0.44 -5.09
CA LYS A 256 16.00 1.41 -4.18
C LYS A 256 15.11 2.62 -3.86
N THR A 257 13.79 2.49 -3.98
CA THR A 257 12.85 3.33 -3.27
C THR A 257 12.73 2.78 -1.85
N SER A 258 13.54 3.33 -0.94
CA SER A 258 12.87 3.87 0.22
C SER A 258 11.74 4.74 -0.34
N CYS A 259 10.49 4.28 -0.31
CA CYS A 259 9.32 5.09 -0.68
C CYS A 259 9.13 6.20 0.37
N ALA A 260 10.13 7.07 0.50
CA ALA A 260 9.94 8.50 0.53
C ALA A 260 9.07 8.86 -0.68
N SER A 261 8.08 9.74 -0.53
CA SER A 261 7.16 10.09 -1.62
C SER A 261 7.98 10.49 -2.86
N VAL A 262 7.39 10.37 -4.05
CA VAL A 262 8.04 10.85 -5.29
C VAL A 262 8.55 12.30 -5.11
N GLU A 263 7.87 13.10 -4.28
CA GLU A 263 8.28 14.46 -3.90
C GLU A 263 9.55 14.48 -3.04
N GLU A 264 9.68 13.61 -2.05
CA GLU A 264 10.86 13.57 -1.16
C GLU A 264 12.11 13.01 -1.88
N GLN A 265 11.93 12.13 -2.88
CA GLN A 265 13.00 11.74 -3.81
C GLN A 265 13.35 12.84 -4.80
N ILE A 266 12.37 13.63 -5.25
CA ILE A 266 12.61 14.80 -6.09
C ILE A 266 13.38 15.85 -5.29
N ASP A 267 13.03 16.11 -4.04
CA ASP A 267 13.70 17.10 -3.21
C ASP A 267 15.15 16.70 -2.90
N GLU A 268 15.40 15.45 -2.51
CA GLU A 268 16.77 14.96 -2.26
C GLU A 268 17.62 14.94 -3.55
N PHE A 269 17.01 14.57 -4.68
CA PHE A 269 17.67 14.61 -5.98
C PHE A 269 17.92 16.05 -6.46
N VAL A 270 16.96 16.97 -6.28
CA VAL A 270 17.09 18.39 -6.66
C VAL A 270 18.11 19.09 -5.77
N GLU A 271 18.24 18.73 -4.50
CA GLU A 271 19.23 19.32 -3.61
C GLU A 271 20.66 18.82 -3.92
N THR A 272 20.82 17.53 -4.18
CA THR A 272 22.13 16.93 -4.51
C THR A 272 22.59 17.24 -5.94
N VAL A 273 21.68 17.17 -6.92
CA VAL A 273 21.97 17.52 -8.32
C VAL A 273 22.01 19.03 -8.50
N GLY A 274 21.15 19.79 -7.81
CA GLY A 274 21.17 21.25 -7.85
C GLY A 274 22.46 21.85 -7.31
N SER A 275 22.98 21.31 -6.20
CA SER A 275 24.26 21.77 -5.63
C SER A 275 25.46 21.42 -6.51
N SER A 276 25.47 20.24 -7.13
CA SER A 276 26.54 19.86 -8.07
C SER A 276 26.49 20.67 -9.38
N ILE A 277 25.30 20.93 -9.93
CA ILE A 277 25.11 21.80 -11.10
C ILE A 277 25.49 23.25 -10.78
N ALA A 278 25.09 23.79 -9.62
CA ALA A 278 25.43 25.14 -9.22
C ALA A 278 26.95 25.32 -9.05
N SER A 279 27.62 24.33 -8.46
CA SER A 279 29.09 24.29 -8.36
C SER A 279 29.76 24.24 -9.74
N ALA A 280 29.25 23.41 -10.66
CA ALA A 280 29.75 23.34 -12.04
C ALA A 280 29.53 24.65 -12.82
N MET A 281 28.36 25.28 -12.71
CA MET A 281 28.07 26.56 -13.34
C MET A 281 28.94 27.69 -12.76
N GLY A 282 29.19 27.70 -11.45
CA GLY A 282 30.11 28.66 -10.82
C GLY A 282 31.52 28.54 -11.36
N LYS A 283 32.02 27.31 -11.53
CA LYS A 283 33.35 27.04 -12.14
C LYS A 283 33.40 27.46 -13.60
N LEU A 284 32.37 27.19 -14.39
CA LEU A 284 32.30 27.62 -15.79
C LEU A 284 32.25 29.14 -15.93
N HIS A 285 31.51 29.82 -15.06
CA HIS A 285 31.44 31.28 -15.05
C HIS A 285 32.79 31.90 -14.66
N ALA A 286 33.46 31.35 -13.64
CA ALA A 286 34.80 31.78 -13.24
C ALA A 286 35.83 31.57 -14.36
N LEU A 287 35.77 30.44 -15.06
CA LEU A 287 36.64 30.15 -16.20
C LEU A 287 36.36 31.10 -17.38
N GLY A 288 35.09 31.43 -17.64
CA GLY A 288 34.71 32.42 -18.63
C GLY A 288 35.22 33.84 -18.32
N LEU A 289 35.17 34.25 -17.05
CA LEU A 289 35.74 35.52 -16.60
C LEU A 289 37.27 35.54 -16.70
N ALA A 290 37.94 34.44 -16.31
CA ALA A 290 39.38 34.31 -16.43
C ALA A 290 39.83 34.37 -17.89
N LYS A 291 39.16 33.63 -18.79
CA LYS A 291 39.44 33.68 -20.23
C LYS A 291 39.23 35.09 -20.81
N ASN A 292 38.15 35.77 -20.44
CA ASN A 292 37.91 37.15 -20.86
C ASN A 292 38.95 38.13 -20.32
N ALA A 293 39.46 37.92 -19.11
CA ALA A 293 40.54 38.73 -18.54
C ALA A 293 41.87 38.49 -19.26
N ILE A 294 42.19 37.22 -19.54
CA ILE A 294 43.40 36.83 -20.30
C ILE A 294 43.36 37.43 -21.71
N MET A 295 42.24 37.34 -22.43
CA MET A 295 42.10 37.90 -23.77
C MET A 295 42.19 39.44 -23.83
N ARG A 296 42.04 40.12 -22.69
CA ARG A 296 42.16 41.59 -22.60
C ARG A 296 43.59 42.05 -22.31
N ASP A 297 44.46 41.17 -21.83
CA ASP A 297 45.87 41.46 -21.58
C ASP A 297 46.75 40.82 -22.65
N ALA A 298 47.49 41.65 -23.40
CA ALA A 298 48.34 41.21 -24.49
C ALA A 298 49.46 40.27 -24.01
N VAL A 299 50.01 40.49 -22.81
CA VAL A 299 51.12 39.70 -22.27
C VAL A 299 50.63 38.31 -21.84
N LEU A 300 49.45 38.24 -21.23
CA LEU A 300 48.85 36.95 -20.82
C LEU A 300 48.36 36.15 -22.03
N THR A 301 47.82 36.82 -23.05
CA THR A 301 47.41 36.15 -24.29
C THR A 301 48.61 35.53 -25.03
N GLU A 302 49.76 36.21 -25.03
CA GLU A 302 50.98 35.69 -25.65
C GLU A 302 51.54 34.46 -24.92
N ARG A 303 51.52 34.47 -23.57
CA ARG A 303 51.88 33.30 -22.76
C ARG A 303 50.91 32.12 -22.95
N GLU A 304 49.61 32.39 -23.00
CA GLU A 304 48.60 31.36 -23.27
C GLU A 304 48.86 30.70 -24.64
N ARG A 305 49.12 31.50 -25.69
CA ARG A 305 49.49 30.97 -27.01
C ARG A 305 50.76 30.14 -26.98
N ALA A 306 51.81 30.59 -26.30
CA ALA A 306 53.08 29.86 -26.21
C ALA A 306 52.89 28.48 -25.56
N VAL A 307 52.13 28.41 -24.46
CA VAL A 307 51.80 27.15 -23.78
C VAL A 307 50.95 26.24 -24.67
N TRP A 308 49.91 26.78 -25.33
CA TRP A 308 49.12 25.96 -26.26
C TRP A 308 49.94 25.46 -27.44
N THR A 309 50.85 26.25 -27.99
CA THR A 309 51.75 25.81 -29.07
C THR A 309 52.72 24.72 -28.61
N GLU A 310 53.19 24.78 -27.36
CA GLU A 310 54.03 23.74 -26.77
C GLU A 310 53.25 22.45 -26.52
N ILE A 311 52.04 22.54 -25.97
CA ILE A 311 51.16 21.38 -25.73
C ILE A 311 50.80 20.72 -27.07
N ILE A 312 50.45 21.49 -28.09
CA ILE A 312 50.13 20.99 -29.44
C ILE A 312 51.36 20.36 -30.11
N GLY A 313 52.54 20.96 -29.91
CA GLY A 313 53.82 20.41 -30.39
C GLY A 313 54.18 19.09 -29.70
N ARG A 314 53.88 18.96 -28.41
CA ARG A 314 54.16 17.74 -27.62
C ARG A 314 53.09 16.65 -27.80
N SER A 315 51.85 17.02 -28.13
CA SER A 315 50.75 16.08 -28.36
C SER A 315 50.72 15.49 -29.78
N GLY A 316 51.70 15.81 -30.64
CA GLY A 316 51.84 15.18 -31.95
C GLY A 316 50.77 15.55 -32.97
N GLY A 317 50.31 16.80 -32.97
CA GLY A 317 49.54 17.37 -34.09
C GLY A 317 48.04 17.06 -34.10
N MET A 318 47.24 18.00 -33.59
CA MET A 318 45.80 18.13 -33.91
C MET A 318 45.53 19.42 -34.70
N VAL A 319 46.50 19.84 -35.50
CA VAL A 319 46.39 20.99 -36.40
C VAL A 319 46.84 20.50 -37.78
N GLY A 320 45.97 20.63 -38.78
CA GLY A 320 46.32 20.35 -40.17
C GLY A 320 47.41 21.32 -40.65
N ASP A 321 48.10 20.97 -41.73
CA ASP A 321 49.18 21.76 -42.34
C ASP A 321 48.74 23.18 -42.78
N ASP A 322 47.44 23.44 -42.74
CA ASP A 322 46.74 24.70 -43.02
C ASP A 322 46.38 25.52 -41.76
N GLY A 323 46.81 25.11 -40.56
CA GLY A 323 46.64 25.87 -39.32
C GLY A 323 45.25 25.78 -38.68
N LYS A 324 44.37 24.89 -39.18
CA LYS A 324 43.04 24.64 -38.61
C LYS A 324 43.06 23.44 -37.67
N SER A 325 42.33 23.51 -36.57
CA SER A 325 42.24 22.39 -35.65
C SER A 325 41.48 21.25 -36.31
N VAL A 326 41.90 20.00 -36.08
CA VAL A 326 41.21 18.79 -36.60
C VAL A 326 39.75 18.70 -36.11
N LEU A 327 39.39 19.48 -35.09
CA LEU A 327 38.02 19.59 -34.57
C LEU A 327 37.15 20.57 -35.38
N ASP A 328 37.74 21.48 -36.15
CA ASP A 328 37.04 22.42 -37.04
C ASP A 328 36.73 21.80 -38.42
N ASP A 329 37.23 20.59 -38.69
CA ASP A 329 36.87 19.86 -39.90
C ASP A 329 35.39 19.48 -39.85
N GLU A 330 34.63 19.98 -40.81
CA GLU A 330 33.17 19.78 -40.91
C GLU A 330 32.78 18.29 -40.93
N LYS A 331 33.69 17.42 -41.38
CA LYS A 331 33.55 15.96 -41.35
C LYS A 331 33.66 15.38 -39.93
N VAL A 332 34.54 15.92 -39.10
CA VAL A 332 34.71 15.49 -37.70
C VAL A 332 33.55 16.00 -36.85
N ALA A 333 33.10 17.24 -37.08
CA ALA A 333 31.89 17.77 -36.45
C ALA A 333 30.64 16.94 -36.80
N GLN A 334 30.47 16.55 -38.07
CA GLN A 334 29.40 15.64 -38.48
C GLN A 334 29.53 14.24 -37.88
N ALA A 335 30.75 13.69 -37.78
CA ALA A 335 30.98 12.39 -37.18
C ALA A 335 30.66 12.38 -35.66
N VAL A 336 31.01 13.45 -34.96
CA VAL A 336 30.69 13.63 -33.53
C VAL A 336 29.19 13.84 -33.33
N ALA A 337 28.53 14.65 -34.18
CA ALA A 337 27.09 14.82 -34.15
C ALA A 337 26.34 13.50 -34.43
N GLN A 338 26.81 12.70 -35.39
CA GLN A 338 26.26 11.37 -35.66
C GLN A 338 26.51 10.37 -34.53
N ALA A 339 27.67 10.43 -33.87
CA ALA A 339 27.98 9.59 -32.72
C ALA A 339 27.08 9.93 -31.52
N LEU A 340 26.84 11.22 -31.27
CA LEU A 340 25.91 11.70 -30.24
C LEU A 340 24.46 11.33 -30.57
N ALA A 341 24.04 11.44 -31.83
CA ALA A 341 22.71 11.01 -32.28
C ALA A 341 22.51 9.49 -32.15
N LYS A 342 23.53 8.68 -32.48
CA LYS A 342 23.53 7.22 -32.24
C LYS A 342 23.46 6.88 -30.75
N ARG A 343 24.11 7.66 -29.89
CA ARG A 343 24.06 7.48 -28.44
C ARG A 343 22.67 7.80 -27.88
N ALA A 344 22.03 8.87 -28.34
CA ALA A 344 20.65 9.21 -27.97
C ALA A 344 19.61 8.19 -28.49
N GLN A 345 19.87 7.54 -29.63
CA GLN A 345 19.03 6.43 -30.11
C GLN A 345 19.28 5.11 -29.37
N SER A 346 20.52 4.87 -28.92
CA SER A 346 20.86 3.72 -28.07
C SER A 346 20.21 3.78 -26.69
N GLU A 347 19.84 4.96 -26.20
CA GLU A 347 19.10 5.16 -24.94
C GLU A 347 17.64 4.69 -25.04
N LYS A 348 17.14 4.41 -26.25
CA LYS A 348 15.78 3.90 -26.51
C LYS A 348 15.72 2.38 -26.71
N SER A 349 16.86 1.69 -26.72
CA SER A 349 16.94 0.24 -26.86
C SER A 349 17.45 -0.37 -25.57
N GLU A 350 16.64 -1.29 -25.03
CA GLU A 350 16.82 -2.06 -23.80
C GLU A 350 18.22 -2.69 -23.67
N ILE A 351 19.17 -1.97 -23.07
CA ILE A 351 20.50 -2.46 -22.68
C ILE A 351 20.71 -2.03 -21.22
N ASN A 352 21.15 -2.97 -20.37
CA ASN A 352 21.36 -2.78 -18.93
C ASN A 352 22.07 -1.45 -18.60
N GLU A 353 21.32 -0.47 -18.12
CA GLU A 353 21.77 0.87 -17.69
C GLU A 353 22.99 0.81 -16.75
N ALA A 354 23.08 -0.23 -15.92
CA ALA A 354 24.17 -0.40 -14.97
C ALA A 354 25.55 -0.62 -15.62
N ASP A 355 25.62 -1.32 -16.76
CA ASP A 355 26.89 -1.59 -17.45
C ASP A 355 27.35 -0.37 -18.27
N VAL A 356 26.40 0.38 -18.82
CA VAL A 356 26.69 1.63 -19.54
C VAL A 356 27.13 2.73 -18.59
N MET A 357 26.49 2.84 -17.43
CA MET A 357 26.87 3.80 -16.39
C MET A 357 28.24 3.47 -15.80
N LYS A 358 28.55 2.18 -15.57
CA LYS A 358 29.86 1.74 -15.09
C LYS A 358 30.98 2.05 -16.09
N LYS A 359 30.79 1.74 -17.37
CA LYS A 359 31.76 2.10 -18.43
C LYS A 359 31.92 3.61 -18.59
N GLY A 360 30.83 4.37 -18.51
CA GLY A 360 30.86 5.83 -18.57
C GLY A 360 31.64 6.44 -17.40
N MET A 361 31.49 5.90 -16.20
CA MET A 361 32.28 6.33 -15.02
C MET A 361 33.75 5.95 -15.12
N GLU A 362 34.08 4.77 -15.66
CA GLU A 362 35.47 4.35 -15.88
C GLU A 362 36.19 5.21 -16.93
N GLU A 363 35.50 5.57 -18.02
CA GLU A 363 36.06 6.46 -19.04
C GLU A 363 36.17 7.91 -18.56
N ALA A 364 35.20 8.40 -17.79
CA ALA A 364 35.26 9.71 -17.16
C ALA A 364 36.41 9.80 -16.15
N ALA A 365 36.63 8.75 -15.35
CA ALA A 365 37.77 8.68 -14.42
C ALA A 365 39.10 8.70 -15.16
N LYS A 366 39.24 7.94 -16.26
CA LYS A 366 40.45 7.95 -17.10
C LYS A 366 40.71 9.29 -17.77
N PHE A 367 39.66 9.99 -18.19
CA PHE A 367 39.78 11.33 -18.77
C PHE A 367 40.20 12.35 -17.71
N VAL A 368 39.62 12.30 -16.51
CA VAL A 368 40.01 13.16 -15.39
C VAL A 368 41.48 12.89 -15.01
N ASP A 369 41.88 11.63 -14.83
CA ASP A 369 43.27 11.26 -14.55
C ASP A 369 44.23 11.71 -15.66
N GLY A 370 43.83 11.61 -16.93
CA GLY A 370 44.63 12.09 -18.06
C GLY A 370 44.81 13.61 -18.09
N VAL A 371 43.81 14.36 -17.60
CA VAL A 371 43.85 15.82 -17.50
C VAL A 371 44.57 16.30 -16.23
N THR A 372 44.49 15.54 -15.13
CA THR A 372 45.14 15.89 -13.85
C THR A 372 46.57 15.38 -13.71
N ALA A 373 46.98 14.36 -14.50
CA ALA A 373 48.36 13.82 -14.47
C ALA A 373 49.45 14.84 -14.86
N GLY A 374 49.09 16.01 -15.40
CA GLY A 374 50.02 17.11 -15.66
C GLY A 374 50.01 18.24 -14.61
N LEU A 375 49.09 18.21 -13.63
CA LEU A 375 48.93 19.25 -12.62
C LEU A 375 49.65 18.94 -11.29
N GLU A 376 50.23 17.75 -11.13
CA GLU A 376 50.94 17.34 -9.90
C GLU A 376 52.46 17.59 -9.93
N LEU A 377 52.99 18.27 -10.95
CA LEU A 377 54.44 18.52 -11.09
C LEU A 377 54.87 19.99 -10.92
N GLU A 378 54.11 20.80 -10.21
CA GLU A 378 54.62 22.06 -9.62
C GLU A 378 54.10 22.19 -8.18
N GLY A 379 54.86 21.58 -7.26
CA GLY A 379 54.86 21.88 -5.83
C GLY A 379 56.23 22.37 -5.41
#